data_AF-A0A562L2N8-F1
#
_entry.id   AF-A0A562L2N8-F1
#
_cell.length_a   1.000
_cell.length_b   1.000
_cell.length_c   1.000
_cell.angle_alpha   90.00
_cell.angle_beta   90.00
_cell.angle_gamma   90.00
#
_symmetry.space_group_name_H-M   'P 1'
#
loop_
_entity.id
_entity.type
_entity.pdbx_description
1 polymer ?
#
loop_
_entity_poly.entity_id
_entity_poly.type
_entity_poly.pdbx_seq_one_letter_code
_entity_poly.pdbx_strand_id
1 'polypeptide(L)'
;MRTTIKSIVLAMALAAASGGVQAQDFAFGWNPRTGDMWIDQRLGDINDYGYRHRDPFIDEMVVHYGAPRVLVRELLVDRHWAPGDVYYACSIANILGIPCRNVVEVWDRDHGQGWGAIAKRMGIKPGSAEFHRLKKGFVPSYDRWGRTIVLDADLRRDYPDRGNGKTGSRGQGSGKSSTVHGNSGKSSASHGKSSKNDMAPAPGKSGKSSKSQGAGKDKGSGKDNQKGGKGNGKPR
;
A
#
# COMPACT_ATOMS: atom_id res chain seq x y z
N MET A 1 55.72 68.00 6.11
CA MET A 1 56.49 66.79 5.76
C MET A 1 55.52 65.62 5.64
N ARG A 2 55.51 64.97 4.46
CA ARG A 2 55.37 63.51 4.19
C ARG A 2 54.07 62.81 4.66
N THR A 3 53.07 62.54 3.80
CA THR A 3 52.87 61.31 2.96
C THR A 3 53.00 60.00 3.75
N THR A 4 52.02 59.09 3.86
CA THR A 4 51.41 58.18 2.83
C THR A 4 50.21 57.44 3.48
N ILE A 5 48.99 57.35 2.95
CA ILE A 5 48.46 56.60 1.79
C ILE A 5 48.82 55.09 1.76
N LYS A 6 47.77 54.25 1.78
CA LYS A 6 47.62 52.84 1.33
C LYS A 6 48.21 51.73 2.21
N SER A 7 47.30 50.89 2.72
CA SER A 7 47.42 49.44 2.59
C SER A 7 46.02 48.84 2.47
N ILE A 8 45.57 48.77 1.22
CA ILE A 8 44.54 47.85 0.75
C ILE A 8 45.21 46.48 0.73
N VAL A 9 44.69 45.51 1.48
CA VAL A 9 44.85 44.09 1.14
C VAL A 9 43.46 43.47 1.07
N LEU A 10 43.01 43.44 -0.18
CA LEU A 10 42.01 42.58 -0.74
C LEU A 10 42.43 41.11 -0.52
N ALA A 11 41.65 40.34 0.24
CA ALA A 11 41.68 38.89 0.21
C ALA A 11 40.24 38.38 0.13
N MET A 12 39.68 38.48 -1.08
CA MET A 12 38.46 37.79 -1.47
C MET A 12 38.84 36.51 -2.19
N ALA A 13 38.04 35.46 -1.94
CA ALA A 13 37.96 34.18 -2.65
C ALA A 13 39.05 33.15 -2.34
N LEU A 14 38.69 32.05 -1.65
CA LEU A 14 38.18 30.83 -2.31
C LEU A 14 37.96 29.71 -1.25
N ALA A 15 36.74 29.58 -0.74
CA ALA A 15 36.28 28.35 -0.06
C ALA A 15 34.74 28.28 -0.01
N ALA A 16 34.09 28.53 -1.15
CA ALA A 16 32.67 28.25 -1.34
C ALA A 16 32.53 27.02 -2.24
N ALA A 17 32.92 25.84 -1.75
CA ALA A 17 32.70 24.56 -2.43
C ALA A 17 32.92 23.35 -1.48
N SER A 18 32.23 23.34 -0.34
CA SER A 18 31.87 22.08 0.31
C SER A 18 30.36 22.13 0.46
N GLY A 19 29.70 21.37 -0.42
CA GLY A 19 28.26 21.39 -0.62
C GLY A 19 27.53 21.28 0.70
N GLY A 20 26.96 22.40 1.15
CA GLY A 20 25.75 22.35 1.95
C GLY A 20 24.75 21.58 1.12
N VAL A 21 24.47 20.35 1.53
CA VAL A 21 23.24 19.67 1.13
C VAL A 21 22.14 20.65 1.50
N GLN A 22 21.60 21.35 0.50
CA GLN A 22 20.37 22.10 0.65
C GLN A 22 19.34 21.04 1.03
N ALA A 23 19.10 20.88 2.33
CA ALA A 23 17.83 20.37 2.81
C ALA A 23 16.80 21.41 2.39
N GLN A 24 16.37 21.30 1.14
CA GLN A 24 15.31 22.13 0.58
C GLN A 24 14.10 21.90 1.47
N ASP A 25 13.59 22.98 2.06
CA ASP A 25 12.41 23.08 2.92
C ASP A 25 11.74 21.73 3.24
N PHE A 26 12.22 21.06 4.28
CA PHE A 26 11.51 19.96 4.90
C PHE A 26 10.26 20.52 5.54
N ALA A 27 9.19 20.66 4.75
CA ALA A 27 7.79 20.74 5.15
C ALA A 27 7.55 21.16 6.61
N PHE A 28 8.07 22.32 7.02
CA PHE A 28 7.93 22.84 8.37
C PHE A 28 6.46 23.23 8.54
N GLY A 29 5.63 22.28 8.99
CA GLY A 29 4.18 22.44 9.14
C GLY A 29 3.32 21.42 8.39
N TRP A 30 3.89 20.47 7.63
CA TRP A 30 3.07 19.40 7.05
C TRP A 30 2.71 18.36 8.12
N ASN A 31 1.41 18.18 8.35
CA ASN A 31 0.88 17.16 9.22
C ASN A 31 -0.37 16.53 8.57
N PRO A 32 -0.30 15.26 8.16
CA PRO A 32 -1.40 14.60 7.46
C PRO A 32 -2.63 14.39 8.37
N ARG A 33 -2.45 14.34 9.71
CA ARG A 33 -3.52 14.18 10.70
C ARG A 33 -4.45 13.02 10.34
N THR A 34 -3.88 11.84 10.05
CA THR A 34 -4.67 10.64 9.72
C THR A 34 -5.40 10.08 10.94
N GLY A 35 -4.93 10.41 12.14
CA GLY A 35 -5.43 9.86 13.40
C GLY A 35 -4.81 8.51 13.76
N ASP A 36 -3.79 8.06 13.01
CA ASP A 36 -2.95 6.91 13.30
C ASP A 36 -1.48 7.33 13.16
N MET A 37 -0.75 7.36 14.28
CA MET A 37 0.63 7.86 14.28
C MET A 37 1.58 7.02 13.41
N TRP A 38 1.29 5.73 13.24
CA TRP A 38 2.11 4.88 12.37
C TRP A 38 1.93 5.29 10.92
N ILE A 39 0.68 5.55 10.48
CA ILE A 39 0.40 6.06 9.13
C ILE A 39 1.04 7.44 8.95
N ASP A 40 0.87 8.36 9.90
CA ASP A 40 1.44 9.72 9.82
C ASP A 40 2.97 9.67 9.61
N GLN A 41 3.66 8.78 10.34
CA GLN A 41 5.10 8.58 10.17
C GLN A 41 5.47 7.98 8.81
N ARG A 42 4.73 6.97 8.34
CA ARG A 42 4.99 6.36 7.03
C ARG A 42 4.73 7.33 5.88
N LEU A 43 3.72 8.19 5.99
CA LEU A 43 3.49 9.22 4.97
C LEU A 43 4.63 10.26 4.95
N GLY A 44 5.23 10.56 6.11
CA GLY A 44 6.47 11.33 6.19
C GLY A 44 7.63 10.67 5.45
N ASP A 45 7.87 9.37 5.67
CA ASP A 45 8.90 8.64 4.92
C ASP A 45 8.63 8.61 3.40
N ILE A 46 7.35 8.56 3.00
CA ILE A 46 6.93 8.59 1.60
C ILE A 46 7.19 9.96 0.98
N ASN A 47 7.01 11.05 1.73
CA ASN A 47 7.44 12.37 1.27
C ASN A 47 8.93 12.36 0.92
N ASP A 48 9.77 11.89 1.85
CA ASP A 48 11.22 11.82 1.63
C ASP A 48 11.59 10.97 0.41
N TYR A 49 10.88 9.85 0.23
CA TYR A 49 11.07 9.00 -0.94
C TYR A 49 10.63 9.69 -2.23
N GLY A 50 9.41 10.23 -2.29
CA GLY A 50 8.83 10.82 -3.48
C GLY A 50 9.54 12.09 -3.93
N TYR A 51 10.08 12.88 -2.99
CA TYR A 51 10.92 14.03 -3.33
C TYR A 51 12.27 13.61 -3.95
N ARG A 52 12.89 12.55 -3.43
CA ARG A 52 14.19 12.06 -3.91
C ARG A 52 14.10 11.20 -5.18
N HIS A 53 13.01 10.44 -5.31
CA HIS A 53 12.80 9.43 -6.36
C HIS A 53 11.46 9.66 -7.05
N ARG A 54 11.32 10.83 -7.68
CA ARG A 54 10.04 11.30 -8.26
C ARG A 54 9.47 10.33 -9.29
N ASP A 55 10.25 9.91 -10.29
CA ASP A 55 9.75 9.04 -11.36
C ASP A 55 9.35 7.64 -10.85
N PRO A 56 10.18 6.95 -10.03
CA PRO A 56 9.74 5.71 -9.37
C PRO A 56 8.48 5.86 -8.52
N PHE A 57 8.32 6.98 -7.81
CA PHE A 57 7.10 7.27 -7.06
C PHE A 57 5.87 7.44 -7.98
N ILE A 58 6.03 8.16 -9.09
CA ILE A 58 4.97 8.32 -10.09
C ILE A 58 4.58 6.96 -10.68
N ASP A 59 5.54 6.13 -11.03
CA ASP A 59 5.29 4.80 -11.60
C ASP A 59 4.58 3.89 -10.60
N GLU A 60 4.92 3.96 -9.31
CA GLU A 60 4.19 3.28 -8.25
C GLU A 60 2.70 3.68 -8.26
N MET A 61 2.40 4.98 -8.31
CA MET A 61 1.02 5.50 -8.33
C MET A 61 0.25 5.05 -9.57
N VAL A 62 0.92 5.00 -10.72
CA VAL A 62 0.30 4.59 -11.99
C VAL A 62 0.02 3.09 -12.01
N VAL A 63 1.03 2.28 -11.72
CA VAL A 63 0.99 0.83 -11.91
C VAL A 63 0.18 0.14 -10.82
N HIS A 64 0.31 0.58 -9.57
CA HIS A 64 -0.27 -0.13 -8.42
C HIS A 64 -1.54 0.53 -7.86
N TYR A 65 -1.68 1.84 -8.05
CA TYR A 65 -2.84 2.59 -7.55
C TYR A 65 -3.78 3.07 -8.65
N GLY A 66 -3.44 2.82 -9.93
CA GLY A 66 -4.29 3.15 -11.07
C GLY A 66 -4.47 4.65 -11.31
N ALA A 67 -3.60 5.49 -10.75
CA ALA A 67 -3.67 6.93 -10.92
C ALA A 67 -3.15 7.33 -12.31
N PRO A 68 -3.87 8.17 -13.09
CA PRO A 68 -3.36 8.66 -14.35
C PRO A 68 -2.04 9.42 -14.16
N ARG A 69 -1.01 9.10 -14.94
CA ARG A 69 0.33 9.72 -14.79
C ARG A 69 0.28 11.25 -14.87
N VAL A 70 -0.60 11.79 -15.71
CA VAL A 70 -0.84 13.23 -15.85
C VAL A 70 -1.34 13.83 -14.52
N LEU A 71 -2.29 13.19 -13.86
CA LEU A 71 -2.81 13.62 -12.56
C LEU A 71 -1.72 13.63 -11.49
N VAL A 72 -0.92 12.56 -11.41
CA VAL A 72 0.14 12.46 -10.39
C VAL A 72 1.19 13.57 -10.60
N ARG A 73 1.55 13.86 -11.86
CA ARG A 73 2.49 14.94 -12.17
C ARG A 73 1.90 16.32 -11.86
N GLU A 74 0.65 16.57 -12.25
CA GLU A 74 -0.07 17.80 -11.92
C GLU A 74 -0.03 18.05 -10.40
N LEU A 75 -0.36 17.04 -9.59
CA LEU A 75 -0.37 17.14 -8.14
C LEU A 75 1.01 17.48 -7.57
N LEU A 76 2.06 16.81 -8.04
CA LEU A 76 3.42 16.98 -7.51
C LEU A 76 4.13 18.25 -8.02
N VAL A 77 3.82 18.71 -9.23
CA VAL A 77 4.56 19.79 -9.92
C VAL A 77 3.79 21.10 -9.86
N ASP A 78 2.54 21.12 -10.32
CA ASP A 78 1.79 22.35 -10.47
C ASP A 78 1.14 22.73 -9.13
N ARG A 79 0.65 21.72 -8.42
CA ARG A 79 -0.15 21.90 -7.20
C ARG A 79 0.66 21.72 -5.92
N HIS A 80 1.92 21.31 -6.04
CA HIS A 80 2.88 21.20 -4.95
C HIS A 80 2.38 20.35 -3.77
N TRP A 81 1.58 19.31 -4.05
CA TRP A 81 1.17 18.35 -3.04
C TRP A 81 2.37 17.56 -2.52
N ALA A 82 2.33 17.23 -1.23
CA ALA A 82 3.29 16.30 -0.66
C ALA A 82 3.08 14.89 -1.28
N PRO A 83 4.15 14.14 -1.61
CA PRO A 83 4.01 12.78 -2.14
C PRO A 83 3.18 11.85 -1.24
N GLY A 84 3.24 12.03 0.08
CA GLY A 84 2.42 11.33 1.05
C GLY A 84 0.93 11.62 0.90
N ASP A 85 0.54 12.86 0.60
CA ASP A 85 -0.86 13.20 0.33
C ASP A 85 -1.35 12.55 -0.97
N VAL A 86 -0.51 12.57 -2.02
CA VAL A 86 -0.82 11.90 -3.29
C VAL A 86 -0.96 10.39 -3.10
N TYR A 87 -0.02 9.79 -2.37
CA TYR A 87 -0.04 8.37 -2.02
C TYR A 87 -1.31 8.00 -1.27
N TYR A 88 -1.65 8.77 -0.24
CA TYR A 88 -2.78 8.46 0.62
C TYR A 88 -4.11 8.64 -0.12
N ALA A 89 -4.26 9.70 -0.92
CA ALA A 89 -5.43 9.91 -1.77
C ALA A 89 -5.67 8.74 -2.72
N CYS A 90 -4.64 8.33 -3.47
CA CYS A 90 -4.76 7.24 -4.43
C CYS A 90 -4.90 5.87 -3.74
N SER A 91 -4.33 5.68 -2.55
CA SER A 91 -4.52 4.48 -1.74
C SER A 91 -5.97 4.34 -1.25
N ILE A 92 -6.57 5.41 -0.74
CA ILE A 92 -7.99 5.45 -0.36
C ILE A 92 -8.85 5.13 -1.58
N ALA A 93 -8.58 5.76 -2.72
CA ALA A 93 -9.34 5.56 -3.95
C ALA A 93 -9.28 4.11 -4.41
N ASN A 94 -8.09 3.50 -4.37
CA ASN A 94 -7.86 2.10 -4.72
C ASN A 94 -8.65 1.15 -3.81
N ILE A 95 -8.63 1.38 -2.49
CA ILE A 95 -9.41 0.58 -1.52
C ILE A 95 -10.92 0.67 -1.78
N LEU A 96 -11.40 1.86 -2.16
CA LEU A 96 -12.82 2.10 -2.43
C LEU A 96 -13.25 1.74 -3.85
N GLY A 97 -12.32 1.37 -4.74
CA GLY A 97 -12.62 1.06 -6.14
C GLY A 97 -13.09 2.27 -6.95
N ILE A 98 -12.66 3.48 -6.58
CA ILE A 98 -13.00 4.73 -7.27
C ILE A 98 -11.76 5.38 -7.88
N PRO A 99 -11.89 6.31 -8.85
CA PRO A 99 -10.74 7.02 -9.42
C PRO A 99 -10.00 7.86 -8.37
N CYS A 100 -8.66 7.92 -8.43
CA CYS A 100 -7.85 8.74 -7.52
C CYS A 100 -8.27 10.23 -7.52
N ARG A 101 -8.65 10.75 -8.69
CA ARG A 101 -9.15 12.13 -8.84
C ARG A 101 -10.32 12.46 -7.88
N ASN A 102 -11.21 11.51 -7.62
CA ASN A 102 -12.36 11.74 -6.74
C ASN A 102 -11.94 12.02 -5.29
N VAL A 103 -10.91 11.32 -4.79
CA VAL A 103 -10.37 11.57 -3.45
C VAL A 103 -9.57 12.86 -3.42
N VAL A 104 -8.85 13.16 -4.51
CA VAL A 104 -8.10 14.41 -4.66
C VAL A 104 -9.01 15.62 -4.54
N GLU A 105 -10.15 15.61 -5.24
CA GLU A 105 -11.15 16.69 -5.19
C GLU A 105 -11.74 16.89 -3.78
N VAL A 106 -11.94 15.80 -3.03
CA VAL A 106 -12.38 15.88 -1.63
C VAL A 106 -11.31 16.49 -0.74
N TRP A 107 -10.05 16.08 -0.91
CA TRP A 107 -8.93 16.64 -0.16
C TRP A 107 -8.78 18.13 -0.44
N ASP A 108 -8.84 18.56 -1.69
CA ASP A 108 -8.71 19.98 -2.04
C ASP A 108 -9.71 20.90 -1.35
N ARG A 109 -10.95 20.44 -1.21
CA ARG A 109 -11.98 21.21 -0.54
C ARG A 109 -11.86 21.16 0.98
N ASP A 110 -11.50 19.99 1.52
CA ASP A 110 -11.72 19.66 2.93
C ASP A 110 -10.40 19.38 3.71
N HIS A 111 -9.21 19.56 3.12
CA HIS A 111 -7.91 19.20 3.73
C HIS A 111 -7.65 19.84 5.09
N GLY A 112 -8.28 20.99 5.37
CA GLY A 112 -8.25 21.64 6.68
C GLY A 112 -8.69 20.72 7.83
N GLN A 113 -9.54 19.72 7.55
CA GLN A 113 -10.02 18.73 8.52
C GLN A 113 -9.02 17.60 8.81
N GLY A 114 -8.00 17.42 7.97
CA GLY A 114 -7.05 16.33 8.06
C GLY A 114 -7.55 15.01 7.46
N TRP A 115 -6.61 14.12 7.16
CA TRP A 115 -6.89 12.87 6.45
C TRP A 115 -7.80 11.94 7.23
N GLY A 116 -7.72 11.95 8.57
CA GLY A 116 -8.55 11.10 9.41
C GLY A 116 -10.04 11.42 9.28
N ALA A 117 -10.41 12.69 9.16
CA ALA A 117 -11.81 13.10 8.96
C ALA A 117 -12.31 12.73 7.56
N ILE A 118 -11.48 12.94 6.54
CA ILE A 118 -11.80 12.62 5.16
C ILE A 118 -11.95 11.10 4.96
N ALA A 119 -10.97 10.31 5.39
CA ALA A 119 -11.00 8.86 5.29
C ALA A 119 -12.23 8.26 6.00
N LYS A 120 -12.56 8.73 7.21
CA LYS A 120 -13.75 8.29 7.96
C LYS A 120 -15.04 8.59 7.21
N ARG A 121 -15.18 9.80 6.64
CA ARG A 121 -16.35 10.21 5.85
C ARG A 121 -16.52 9.35 4.59
N MET A 122 -15.41 8.92 3.99
CA MET A 122 -15.41 8.01 2.83
C MET A 122 -15.57 6.53 3.20
N GLY A 123 -15.76 6.21 4.50
CA GLY A 123 -16.05 4.86 4.97
C GLY A 123 -14.85 4.11 5.55
N ILE A 124 -13.63 4.63 5.43
CA ILE A 124 -12.42 4.03 5.99
C ILE A 124 -12.26 4.48 7.44
N LYS A 125 -12.91 3.74 8.34
CA LYS A 125 -12.85 4.01 9.79
C LYS A 125 -11.67 3.27 10.42
N PRO A 126 -11.00 3.84 11.45
CA PRO A 126 -10.01 3.08 12.22
C PRO A 126 -10.58 1.72 12.67
N GLY A 127 -9.82 0.65 12.46
CA GLY A 127 -10.22 -0.73 12.77
C GLY A 127 -11.17 -1.40 11.77
N SER A 128 -11.64 -0.70 10.74
CA SER A 128 -12.40 -1.32 9.64
C SER A 128 -11.53 -2.22 8.78
N ALA A 129 -12.15 -3.18 8.07
CA ALA A 129 -11.43 -4.05 7.14
C ALA A 129 -10.71 -3.23 6.04
N GLU A 130 -11.34 -2.15 5.59
CA GLU A 130 -10.81 -1.18 4.63
C GLU A 130 -9.57 -0.48 5.19
N PHE A 131 -9.60 -0.08 6.47
CA PHE A 131 -8.45 0.55 7.13
C PHE A 131 -7.29 -0.43 7.30
N HIS A 132 -7.56 -1.69 7.66
CA HIS A 132 -6.53 -2.73 7.70
C HIS A 132 -5.93 -2.97 6.30
N ARG A 133 -6.75 -3.01 5.24
CA ARG A 133 -6.26 -3.13 3.86
C ARG A 133 -5.42 -1.91 3.45
N LEU A 134 -5.83 -0.71 3.85
CA LEU A 134 -5.09 0.52 3.62
C LEU A 134 -3.68 0.44 4.22
N LYS A 135 -3.56 0.02 5.50
CA LYS A 135 -2.26 -0.17 6.15
C LYS A 135 -1.41 -1.25 5.49
N LYS A 136 -2.02 -2.36 5.08
CA LYS A 136 -1.34 -3.43 4.33
C LYS A 136 -0.76 -2.94 3.01
N GLY A 137 -1.39 -1.96 2.35
CA GLY A 137 -0.92 -1.39 1.08
C GLY A 137 0.45 -0.71 1.13
N PHE A 138 0.88 -0.23 2.30
CA PHE A 138 2.22 0.35 2.49
C PHE A 138 3.31 -0.69 2.30
N VAL A 139 3.09 -1.90 2.82
CA VAL A 139 4.08 -2.97 2.86
C VAL A 139 4.67 -3.32 1.47
N PRO A 140 3.86 -3.65 0.45
CA PRO A 140 4.39 -3.96 -0.89
C PRO A 140 4.98 -2.74 -1.62
N SER A 141 4.55 -1.51 -1.29
CA SER A 141 5.15 -0.29 -1.86
C SER A 141 6.60 -0.15 -1.40
N TYR A 142 6.83 -0.32 -0.09
CA TYR A 142 8.17 -0.28 0.49
C TYR A 142 9.08 -1.38 -0.05
N ASP A 143 8.55 -2.58 -0.34
CA ASP A 143 9.35 -3.64 -0.97
C ASP A 143 9.87 -3.26 -2.34
N ARG A 144 8.99 -2.72 -3.18
CA ARG A 144 9.35 -2.30 -4.55
C ARG A 144 10.37 -1.18 -4.53
N TRP A 145 10.29 -0.30 -3.54
CA TRP A 145 11.28 0.75 -3.32
C TRP A 145 12.56 0.26 -2.64
N GLY A 146 12.64 -1.01 -2.23
CA GLY A 146 13.78 -1.56 -1.51
C GLY A 146 13.98 -0.94 -0.13
N ARG A 147 12.92 -0.42 0.49
CA ARG A 147 12.97 0.28 1.77
C ARG A 147 12.46 -0.60 2.90
N THR A 148 13.10 -0.49 4.05
CA THR A 148 12.60 -1.13 5.27
C THR A 148 11.38 -0.38 5.79
N ILE A 149 10.33 -1.13 6.13
CA ILE A 149 9.13 -0.62 6.80
C ILE A 149 9.09 -1.17 8.22
N VAL A 150 8.92 -0.28 9.20
CA VAL A 150 8.62 -0.70 10.58
C VAL A 150 7.15 -1.07 10.62
N LEU A 151 6.84 -2.31 11.02
CA LEU A 151 5.45 -2.79 11.12
C LEU A 151 4.86 -2.50 12.50
N ASP A 152 3.61 -2.07 12.53
CA ASP A 152 2.84 -1.95 13.76
C ASP A 152 2.32 -3.31 14.26
N ALA A 153 1.60 -3.32 15.38
CA ALA A 153 1.16 -4.56 16.01
C ALA A 153 0.24 -5.40 15.10
N ASP A 154 -0.68 -4.76 14.38
CA ASP A 154 -1.61 -5.46 13.49
C ASP A 154 -0.89 -6.01 12.25
N LEU A 155 -0.04 -5.20 11.61
CA LEU A 155 0.74 -5.65 10.46
C LEU A 155 1.74 -6.75 10.83
N ARG A 156 2.31 -6.75 12.05
CA ARG A 156 3.17 -7.86 12.49
C ARG A 156 2.43 -9.19 12.59
N ARG A 157 1.13 -9.17 12.91
CA ARG A 157 0.30 -10.40 12.90
C ARG A 157 0.06 -10.90 11.48
N ASP A 158 -0.14 -9.97 10.55
CA ASP A 158 -0.35 -10.30 9.13
C ASP A 158 0.95 -10.68 8.40
N TYR A 159 2.09 -10.17 8.86
CA TYR A 159 3.43 -10.41 8.30
C TYR A 159 4.42 -10.86 9.38
N PRO A 160 4.23 -12.04 9.98
CA PRO A 160 5.05 -12.50 11.12
C PRO A 160 6.54 -12.62 10.78
N ASP A 161 6.88 -12.96 9.54
CA ASP A 161 8.26 -13.17 9.11
C ASP A 161 9.04 -11.87 8.81
N ARG A 162 8.38 -10.71 8.78
CA ARG A 162 9.02 -9.43 8.38
C ARG A 162 9.72 -8.65 9.47
N GLY A 163 9.56 -9.05 10.73
CA GLY A 163 10.23 -8.44 11.88
C GLY A 163 11.44 -9.20 12.38
N ASN A 164 11.67 -10.40 11.83
CA ASN A 164 12.74 -11.30 12.25
C ASN A 164 13.83 -11.23 11.19
N GLY A 165 14.93 -10.54 11.52
CA GLY A 165 16.07 -10.35 10.63
C GLY A 165 16.68 -11.66 10.15
N LYS A 166 16.10 -12.24 9.11
CA LYS A 166 16.85 -13.01 8.11
C LYS A 166 16.91 -12.13 6.88
N THR A 167 18.02 -11.40 6.76
CA THR A 167 18.51 -10.87 5.50
C THR A 167 18.68 -12.03 4.52
N GLY A 168 17.57 -12.42 3.89
CA GLY A 168 17.52 -13.38 2.80
C GLY A 168 17.99 -12.69 1.53
N SER A 169 19.29 -12.84 1.27
CA SER A 169 19.93 -12.86 -0.05
C SER A 169 18.95 -12.75 -1.22
N ARG A 170 18.83 -11.57 -1.84
CA ARG A 170 18.27 -11.45 -3.19
C ARG A 170 19.42 -11.52 -4.18
N GLY A 171 19.41 -12.60 -4.95
CA GLY A 171 20.46 -13.06 -5.84
C GLY A 171 20.93 -12.00 -6.82
N GLN A 172 22.25 -11.81 -6.81
CA GLN A 172 23.00 -11.21 -7.90
C GLN A 172 23.08 -12.24 -9.03
N GLY A 173 22.23 -12.09 -10.03
CA GLY A 173 22.32 -12.85 -11.27
C GLY A 173 23.49 -12.34 -12.10
N SER A 174 24.62 -13.04 -12.04
CA SER A 174 25.74 -12.81 -12.96
C SER A 174 26.69 -14.01 -13.00
N GLY A 175 26.90 -14.55 -14.21
CA GLY A 175 28.14 -15.24 -14.57
C GLY A 175 28.04 -16.73 -14.87
N LYS A 176 28.10 -17.07 -16.16
CA LYS A 176 28.43 -18.41 -16.69
C LYS A 176 29.71 -18.97 -16.05
N SER A 177 29.72 -20.27 -15.72
CA SER A 177 30.92 -21.09 -15.92
C SER A 177 30.54 -22.54 -16.21
N SER A 178 30.90 -22.97 -17.39
CA SER A 178 30.96 -24.35 -17.88
C SER A 178 32.00 -25.17 -17.10
N THR A 179 31.68 -26.42 -16.73
CA THR A 179 32.59 -27.57 -16.86
C THR A 179 31.76 -28.86 -16.95
N VAL A 180 32.00 -29.61 -18.03
CA VAL A 180 31.53 -30.96 -18.32
C VAL A 180 32.59 -31.97 -17.87
N HIS A 181 32.17 -33.07 -17.22
CA HIS A 181 32.75 -34.44 -17.22
C HIS A 181 31.66 -35.32 -16.53
N GLY A 182 31.04 -36.37 -17.09
CA GLY A 182 31.57 -37.58 -17.76
C GLY A 182 32.23 -38.49 -16.71
N ASN A 183 31.91 -39.76 -16.42
CA ASN A 183 31.10 -40.82 -17.04
C ASN A 183 31.02 -42.03 -16.07
N SER A 184 29.99 -42.88 -16.26
CA SER A 184 29.91 -44.36 -16.08
C SER A 184 30.18 -45.10 -14.76
N GLY A 185 29.23 -45.98 -14.41
CA GLY A 185 29.44 -47.21 -13.62
C GLY A 185 28.16 -48.04 -13.47
N LYS A 186 27.96 -49.06 -14.33
CA LYS A 186 26.84 -50.03 -14.39
C LYS A 186 26.86 -51.08 -13.25
N SER A 187 25.74 -51.83 -13.16
CA SER A 187 25.57 -53.23 -12.67
C SER A 187 25.06 -53.32 -11.22
N SER A 188 24.18 -54.22 -10.78
CA SER A 188 23.44 -55.32 -11.39
C SER A 188 22.47 -55.92 -10.36
N ALA A 189 21.39 -56.51 -10.86
CA ALA A 189 20.73 -57.74 -10.39
C ALA A 189 20.16 -57.85 -8.96
N SER A 190 18.85 -58.05 -8.98
CA SER A 190 17.95 -58.71 -8.02
C SER A 190 18.40 -60.10 -7.53
N HIS A 191 18.09 -60.42 -6.27
CA HIS A 191 17.62 -61.70 -5.65
C HIS A 191 17.64 -61.44 -4.12
N GLY A 192 16.71 -61.82 -3.24
CA GLY A 192 15.47 -62.59 -3.25
C GLY A 192 15.05 -62.90 -1.78
N LYS A 193 13.83 -63.44 -1.60
CA LYS A 193 13.16 -64.01 -0.40
C LYS A 193 12.47 -63.00 0.54
N SER A 194 11.13 -62.93 0.66
CA SER A 194 10.04 -63.93 0.83
C SER A 194 9.90 -64.48 2.25
N SER A 195 8.90 -64.00 2.99
CA SER A 195 7.88 -64.81 3.69
C SER A 195 6.98 -63.90 4.54
N LYS A 196 5.68 -63.80 4.21
CA LYS A 196 4.54 -64.54 4.84
C LYS A 196 3.98 -63.76 6.03
N ASN A 197 2.68 -63.54 6.22
CA ASN A 197 1.48 -64.23 5.73
C ASN A 197 0.30 -63.26 5.53
N ASP A 198 -0.55 -63.71 4.62
CA ASP A 198 -1.92 -63.32 4.33
C ASP A 198 -2.85 -63.35 5.56
N MET A 199 -3.86 -62.47 5.59
CA MET A 199 -5.27 -62.87 5.48
C MET A 199 -6.17 -61.63 5.35
N ALA A 200 -6.89 -61.55 4.23
CA ALA A 200 -8.00 -60.63 3.94
C ALA A 200 -9.34 -61.25 4.43
N PRO A 201 -10.54 -60.78 4.02
CA PRO A 201 -11.16 -59.48 4.31
C PRO A 201 -12.64 -59.57 4.78
N ALA A 202 -13.23 -58.39 5.03
CA ALA A 202 -14.65 -58.02 4.85
C ALA A 202 -15.66 -58.33 6.00
N PRO A 203 -16.92 -57.84 5.92
CA PRO A 203 -17.36 -56.45 5.82
C PRO A 203 -18.47 -56.08 6.83
N GLY A 204 -18.63 -54.79 7.16
CA GLY A 204 -19.73 -54.29 8.00
C GLY A 204 -20.55 -53.20 7.29
N LYS A 205 -21.82 -53.48 7.03
CA LYS A 205 -22.84 -52.63 6.37
C LYS A 205 -23.55 -51.69 7.37
N SER A 206 -24.26 -50.71 6.79
CA SER A 206 -25.49 -50.00 7.25
C SER A 206 -25.32 -48.83 8.24
N GLY A 207 -26.01 -47.68 8.12
CA GLY A 207 -27.12 -47.22 7.25
C GLY A 207 -26.95 -45.75 6.80
N LYS A 208 -27.51 -45.30 5.66
CA LYS A 208 -28.89 -44.78 5.44
C LYS A 208 -29.30 -43.77 6.52
N SER A 209 -29.74 -42.51 6.30
CA SER A 209 -30.45 -41.78 5.22
C SER A 209 -31.63 -41.04 5.88
N SER A 210 -31.64 -39.71 5.83
CA SER A 210 -32.79 -38.77 5.71
C SER A 210 -32.28 -37.40 6.20
N LYS A 211 -32.25 -36.28 5.48
CA LYS A 211 -33.15 -35.64 4.49
C LYS A 211 -34.56 -35.43 5.02
N SER A 212 -34.79 -34.28 5.64
CA SER A 212 -36.08 -33.60 5.62
C SER A 212 -35.87 -32.17 5.07
N GLN A 213 -36.51 -31.95 3.91
CA GLN A 213 -36.85 -30.65 3.38
C GLN A 213 -38.12 -30.19 4.09
N GLY A 214 -38.25 -28.88 4.32
CA GLY A 214 -39.48 -28.27 4.81
C GLY A 214 -39.58 -26.84 4.30
N ALA A 215 -39.90 -26.71 3.02
CA ALA A 215 -40.37 -25.45 2.43
C ALA A 215 -41.87 -25.30 2.75
N GLY A 216 -42.26 -24.20 3.38
CA GLY A 216 -43.65 -23.78 3.54
C GLY A 216 -43.80 -22.36 3.04
N LYS A 217 -44.26 -22.23 1.79
CA LYS A 217 -44.85 -21.01 1.24
C LYS A 217 -46.21 -20.81 1.93
N ASP A 218 -46.50 -19.61 2.38
CA ASP A 218 -47.88 -19.12 2.29
C ASP A 218 -47.91 -17.75 1.64
N LYS A 219 -48.80 -17.63 0.66
CA LYS A 219 -49.04 -16.48 -0.20
C LYS A 219 -50.44 -15.97 0.12
N GLY A 220 -50.54 -14.65 0.17
CA GLY A 220 -51.74 -13.93 -0.26
C GLY A 220 -52.43 -13.17 0.86
N SER A 221 -53.12 -12.06 0.58
CA SER A 221 -53.19 -11.20 -0.60
C SER A 221 -54.17 -10.08 -0.26
N GLY A 222 -53.94 -8.91 -0.83
CA GLY A 222 -54.95 -7.86 -1.03
C GLY A 222 -55.05 -6.85 0.11
N LYS A 223 -55.41 -5.59 -0.14
CA LYS A 223 -55.72 -4.85 -1.37
C LYS A 223 -55.79 -3.38 -0.97
N ASP A 224 -55.41 -2.51 -1.89
CA ASP A 224 -56.03 -1.22 -2.23
C ASP A 224 -56.63 -0.37 -1.08
N ASN A 225 -56.13 0.86 -0.90
CA ASN A 225 -56.95 2.00 -1.35
C ASN A 225 -56.19 3.33 -1.49
N GLN A 226 -56.47 3.98 -2.61
CA GLN A 226 -56.23 5.40 -2.86
C GLN A 226 -57.16 6.27 -2.01
N LYS A 227 -56.66 7.44 -1.61
CA LYS A 227 -57.36 8.75 -1.53
C LYS A 227 -56.27 9.77 -1.16
N GLY A 228 -55.94 10.77 -1.97
CA GLY A 228 -56.85 11.76 -2.53
C GLY A 228 -56.82 12.97 -1.60
N GLY A 229 -55.95 13.94 -1.88
CA GLY A 229 -55.80 15.17 -1.10
C GLY A 229 -55.27 16.33 -1.94
N LYS A 230 -56.14 16.88 -2.81
CA LYS A 230 -55.98 18.21 -3.41
C LYS A 230 -56.21 19.29 -2.35
N GLY A 231 -55.43 20.36 -2.42
CA GLY A 231 -55.80 21.70 -1.96
C GLY A 231 -54.66 22.41 -1.24
N ASN A 232 -54.49 23.73 -1.30
CA ASN A 232 -55.04 24.79 -2.16
C ASN A 232 -54.31 26.08 -1.71
N GLY A 233 -53.79 26.91 -2.63
CA GLY A 233 -53.46 28.34 -2.42
C GLY A 233 -52.37 28.70 -1.39
N LYS A 234 -51.67 29.83 -1.44
CA LYS A 234 -51.76 31.06 -2.24
C LYS A 234 -50.44 31.85 -2.03
N PRO A 235 -49.99 32.69 -2.97
CA PRO A 235 -48.76 33.45 -2.82
C PRO A 235 -48.97 34.71 -1.96
N ARG A 236 -47.91 35.14 -1.28
CA ARG A 236 -47.63 36.52 -0.91
C ARG A 236 -46.12 36.74 -0.91
#